data_AF-A0A336N6A1-F1
#
_entry.id   AF-A0A336N6A1-F1
#
_cell.length_a   1.000
_cell.length_b   1.000
_cell.length_c   1.000
_cell.angle_alpha   90.00
_cell.angle_beta   90.00
_cell.angle_gamma   90.00
#
_symmetry.space_group_name_H-M   'P 1'
#
loop_
_entity.id
_entity.type
_entity.pdbx_description
1 polymer ?
#
loop_
_entity_poly.entity_id
_entity_poly.type
_entity_poly.pdbx_seq_one_letter_code
_entity_poly.pdbx_strand_id
1 'polypeptide(L)'
;MAEKKEELLKAQQEENDRQERIAKYKELLKQEGITTDELAEILGSNVVRKKRESRPAKYQYVDENGVTKTWTGQGRTPKAIQVQLDKGKSLSSFEI
;
A
#
# COMPACT_ATOMS: atom_id res chain seq x y z
N MET A 1 -16.39 22.27 29.27
CA MET A 1 -16.91 20.88 29.19
C MET A 1 -18.21 20.75 28.38
N ALA A 2 -18.95 21.85 28.12
CA ALA A 2 -20.12 21.85 27.23
C ALA A 2 -19.74 22.04 25.74
N GLU A 3 -18.82 22.97 25.42
CA GLU A 3 -18.37 23.23 24.03
C GLU A 3 -17.88 21.98 23.28
N LYS A 4 -17.08 21.12 23.95
CA LYS A 4 -16.58 19.88 23.32
C LYS A 4 -17.67 18.87 22.95
N LYS A 5 -18.83 18.87 23.62
CA LYS A 5 -19.94 17.98 23.30
C LYS A 5 -20.75 18.48 22.11
N GLU A 6 -20.94 19.80 22.00
CA GLU A 6 -21.64 20.43 20.88
C GLU A 6 -20.85 20.28 19.57
N GLU A 7 -19.53 20.45 19.61
CA GLU A 7 -18.67 20.31 18.44
C GLU A 7 -18.65 18.87 17.91
N LEU A 8 -18.65 17.88 18.80
CA LEU A 8 -18.72 16.47 18.44
C LEU A 8 -20.07 16.08 17.82
N LEU A 9 -21.17 16.62 18.37
CA LEU A 9 -22.52 16.42 17.84
C LEU A 9 -22.66 17.03 16.45
N LYS A 10 -22.10 18.21 16.23
CA LYS A 10 -22.12 18.89 14.94
C LYS A 10 -21.28 18.14 13.90
N ALA A 11 -20.10 17.67 14.28
CA ALA A 11 -19.26 16.82 13.42
C ALA A 11 -19.95 15.49 13.08
N GLN A 12 -20.63 14.87 14.05
CA GLN A 12 -21.37 13.63 13.83
C GLN A 12 -22.58 13.84 12.91
N GLN A 13 -23.26 14.99 13.04
CA GLN A 13 -24.39 15.34 12.17
C GLN A 13 -23.93 15.65 10.74
N GLU A 14 -22.77 16.30 10.58
CA GLU A 14 -22.17 16.56 9.27
C GLU A 14 -21.68 15.28 8.60
N GLU A 15 -21.13 14.33 9.38
CA GLU A 15 -20.77 13.00 8.88
C GLU A 15 -22.00 12.19 8.47
N ASN A 16 -23.08 12.26 9.25
CA ASN A 16 -24.34 11.59 8.92
C ASN A 16 -24.97 12.18 7.64
N ASP A 17 -25.06 13.50 7.51
CA ASP A 17 -25.57 14.16 6.29
C ASP A 17 -24.71 13.78 5.07
N ARG A 18 -23.38 13.71 5.25
CA ARG A 18 -22.47 13.25 4.20
C ARG A 18 -22.72 11.79 3.83
N GLN A 19 -22.91 10.91 4.80
CA GLN A 19 -23.22 9.49 4.57
C GLN A 19 -24.57 9.31 3.89
N GLU A 20 -25.59 10.06 4.29
CA GLU A 20 -26.92 10.05 3.68
C GLU A 20 -26.87 10.50 2.22
N ARG A 21 -26.10 11.56 1.91
CA ARG A 21 -25.85 11.98 0.53
C ARG A 21 -25.17 10.86 -0.27
N ILE A 22 -24.10 10.26 0.26
CA ILE A 22 -23.39 9.16 -0.40
C ILE A 22 -24.32 7.97 -0.65
N ALA A 23 -25.17 7.60 0.33
CA ALA A 23 -26.13 6.52 0.18
C ALA A 23 -27.16 6.81 -0.92
N LYS A 24 -27.69 8.05 -0.96
CA LYS A 24 -28.61 8.49 -2.01
C LYS A 24 -27.97 8.44 -3.40
N TYR A 25 -26.73 8.93 -3.53
CA TYR A 25 -25.99 8.82 -4.80
C TYR A 25 -25.70 7.36 -5.17
N LYS A 26 -25.37 6.51 -4.19
CA LYS A 26 -25.13 5.08 -4.42
C LYS A 26 -26.39 4.37 -4.92
N GLU A 27 -27.56 4.71 -4.39
CA GLU A 27 -28.82 4.11 -4.83
C GLU A 27 -29.21 4.58 -6.23
N LEU A 28 -29.02 5.87 -6.54
CA LEU A 28 -29.26 6.43 -7.86
C LEU A 28 -28.29 5.84 -8.92
N LEU A 29 -27.02 5.68 -8.56
CA LEU A 29 -26.03 4.98 -9.40
C LEU A 29 -26.43 3.53 -9.67
N LYS A 30 -26.97 2.84 -8.66
CA LYS A 30 -27.46 1.46 -8.80
C LYS A 30 -28.70 1.38 -9.69
N GLN A 31 -29.59 2.38 -9.65
CA GLN A 31 -30.76 2.46 -10.53
C GLN A 31 -30.36 2.70 -11.99
N GLU A 32 -29.32 3.51 -12.23
CA GLU A 32 -28.73 3.74 -13.56
C GLU A 32 -27.89 2.56 -14.06
N GLY A 33 -27.77 1.48 -13.28
CA GLY A 33 -27.01 0.28 -13.65
C GLY A 33 -25.49 0.42 -13.51
N ILE A 34 -25.00 1.57 -13.02
CA ILE A 34 -23.59 1.84 -12.80
C ILE A 34 -23.15 1.08 -11.55
N THR A 35 -22.54 -0.07 -11.79
CA THR A 35 -21.99 -0.92 -10.73
C THR A 35 -20.74 -0.25 -10.15
N THR A 36 -20.35 -0.59 -8.92
CA THR A 36 -19.11 -0.05 -8.28
C THR A 36 -17.88 -0.23 -9.17
N ASP A 37 -17.87 -1.27 -10.00
CA ASP A 37 -16.84 -1.56 -10.99
C ASP A 37 -16.82 -0.55 -12.15
N GLU A 38 -17.97 -0.25 -12.75
CA GLU A 38 -18.08 0.76 -13.82
C GLU A 38 -17.84 2.19 -13.32
N LEU A 39 -18.25 2.50 -12.09
CA LEU A 39 -17.88 3.77 -11.45
C LEU A 39 -16.35 3.88 -11.30
N ALA A 40 -15.67 2.79 -10.95
CA ALA A 40 -14.22 2.75 -10.84
C ALA A 40 -13.53 2.87 -12.21
N GLU A 41 -14.14 2.33 -13.27
CA GLU A 41 -13.70 2.54 -14.66
C GLU A 41 -13.87 4.00 -15.10
N ILE A 42 -15.05 4.61 -14.89
CA ILE A 42 -15.33 6.01 -15.24
C ILE A 42 -14.44 6.99 -14.47
N LEU A 43 -14.21 6.73 -13.18
CA LEU A 43 -13.35 7.55 -12.33
C LEU A 43 -11.86 7.39 -12.67
N GLY A 44 -11.51 6.58 -13.67
CA GLY A 44 -10.11 6.36 -14.07
C GLY A 44 -9.29 5.69 -12.97
N SER A 45 -9.94 4.97 -12.06
CA SER A 45 -9.27 4.16 -11.04
C SER A 45 -8.78 2.82 -11.59
N ASN A 46 -8.74 2.68 -12.92
CA ASN A 46 -7.96 1.66 -13.63
C ASN A 46 -6.45 1.94 -13.54
N VAL A 47 -5.97 2.22 -12.32
CA VAL A 47 -4.65 1.78 -11.92
C VAL A 47 -4.80 1.06 -10.59
N VAL A 48 -5.63 0.01 -10.58
CA VAL A 48 -5.21 -1.21 -9.89
C VAL A 48 -3.87 -1.55 -10.54
N ARG A 49 -2.77 -1.00 -10.00
CA ARG A 49 -1.43 -1.45 -10.32
C ARG A 49 -1.49 -2.92 -10.00
N LYS A 50 -1.68 -3.75 -11.04
CA LYS A 50 -1.55 -5.19 -11.00
C LYS A 50 -0.34 -5.42 -10.13
N LYS A 51 -0.58 -5.90 -8.91
CA LYS A 51 0.46 -6.09 -7.89
C LYS A 51 1.34 -7.15 -8.52
N ARG A 52 2.33 -6.69 -9.28
CA ARG A 52 3.32 -7.56 -9.92
C ARG A 52 3.80 -8.40 -8.77
N GLU A 53 3.58 -9.71 -8.86
CA GLU A 53 4.08 -10.68 -7.91
C GLU A 53 5.51 -10.24 -7.62
N SER A 54 5.74 -9.84 -6.36
CA SER A 54 7.01 -9.23 -6.01
C SER A 54 8.06 -10.24 -6.39
N ARG A 55 8.90 -9.88 -7.37
CA ARG A 55 9.97 -10.74 -7.86
C ARG A 55 10.64 -11.32 -6.63
N PRO A 56 10.72 -12.66 -6.48
CA PRO A 56 11.25 -13.26 -5.27
C PRO A 56 12.61 -12.62 -5.04
N ALA A 57 12.80 -12.08 -3.84
CA ALA A 57 14.07 -11.46 -3.55
C ALA A 57 15.13 -12.55 -3.69
N LYS A 58 16.17 -12.28 -4.48
CA LYS A 58 17.14 -13.31 -4.82
C LYS A 58 18.10 -13.55 -3.67
N TYR A 59 18.42 -12.51 -2.89
CA TYR A 59 19.39 -12.61 -1.82
C TYR A 59 18.85 -12.04 -0.50
N GLN A 60 19.19 -12.63 0.64
CA GLN A 60 18.92 -12.13 1.99
C GLN A 60 20.23 -11.87 2.73
N TYR A 61 20.35 -10.72 3.39
CA TYR A 61 21.54 -10.33 4.14
C TYR A 61 21.16 -9.62 5.44
N VAL A 62 22.06 -9.69 6.42
CA VAL A 62 21.94 -8.94 7.68
C VAL A 62 22.77 -7.67 7.54
N ASP A 63 22.15 -6.51 7.70
CA ASP A 63 22.80 -5.21 7.65
C ASP A 63 23.65 -4.97 8.92
N GLU A 64 24.50 -3.93 8.94
CA GLU A 64 25.32 -3.55 10.11
C GLU A 64 24.47 -3.28 11.37
N ASN A 65 23.17 -3.02 11.17
CA ASN A 65 22.19 -2.78 12.22
C ASN A 65 21.50 -4.07 12.74
N GLY A 66 21.93 -5.25 12.30
CA GLY A 66 21.30 -6.53 12.66
C GLY A 66 19.94 -6.77 11.99
N VAL A 67 19.54 -5.90 11.06
CA VAL A 67 18.25 -6.00 10.35
C VAL A 67 18.41 -6.89 9.12
N THR A 68 17.56 -7.90 9.02
CA THR A 68 17.50 -8.77 7.84
C THR A 68 16.82 -8.05 6.69
N LYS A 69 17.55 -7.82 5.61
CA LYS A 69 17.07 -7.18 4.38
C LYS A 69 17.22 -8.13 3.20
N THR A 70 16.39 -7.91 2.20
CA THR A 70 16.40 -8.72 0.98
C THR A 70 16.82 -7.86 -0.21
N TRP A 71 17.68 -8.39 -1.06
CA TRP A 71 18.20 -7.75 -2.25
C TRP A 71 17.84 -8.56 -3.49
N THR A 72 17.22 -7.91 -4.48
CA THR A 72 16.80 -8.55 -5.72
C THR A 72 17.94 -8.78 -6.73
N GLY A 73 19.17 -8.40 -6.38
CA GLY A 73 20.31 -8.41 -7.32
C GLY A 73 20.25 -7.29 -8.36
N GLN A 74 19.27 -6.37 -8.25
CA GLN A 74 19.11 -5.24 -9.16
C GLN A 74 19.72 -3.98 -8.52
N GLY A 75 20.63 -3.31 -9.25
CA GLY A 75 21.26 -2.07 -8.80
C GLY A 75 22.53 -2.28 -7.97
N ARG A 76 22.83 -1.32 -7.08
CA ARG A 76 24.08 -1.31 -6.29
C ARG A 76 24.04 -2.39 -5.20
N THR A 77 25.08 -3.22 -5.13
CA THR A 77 25.23 -4.26 -4.10
C THR A 77 25.23 -3.62 -2.71
N PRO A 78 24.40 -4.09 -1.78
CA PRO A 78 24.36 -3.56 -0.43
C PRO A 78 25.69 -3.82 0.28
N LYS A 79 26.11 -2.87 1.13
CA LYS A 79 27.42 -2.88 1.80
C LYS A 79 27.67 -4.16 2.57
N ALA A 80 26.65 -4.71 3.21
CA ALA A 80 26.74 -5.99 3.93
C ALA A 80 27.12 -7.17 3.01
N ILE A 81 26.56 -7.25 1.81
CA ILE A 81 26.95 -8.26 0.82
C ILE A 81 28.36 -7.94 0.29
N GLN A 82 28.65 -6.67 -0.02
CA GLN A 82 29.97 -6.26 -0.51
C GLN A 82 31.11 -6.64 0.45
N VAL A 83 30.92 -6.46 1.76
CA VAL A 83 31.90 -6.85 2.79
C VAL A 83 32.09 -8.38 2.82
N GLN A 84 31.04 -9.15 2.55
CA GLN A 84 31.15 -10.61 2.52
C GLN A 84 31.78 -11.11 1.22
N LEU A 85 31.51 -10.43 0.10
CA LEU A 85 32.19 -10.66 -1.18
C LEU A 85 33.69 -10.37 -1.07
N ASP A 86 34.07 -9.28 -0.40
CA ASP A 86 35.47 -8.91 -0.11
C ASP A 86 36.16 -9.96 0.78
N LYS A 87 35.43 -10.53 1.74
CA LYS A 87 35.87 -11.68 2.56
C LYS A 87 35.94 -13.02 1.78
N GLY A 88 35.70 -13.00 0.46
CA GLY A 88 35.79 -14.18 -0.40
C GLY A 88 34.55 -15.08 -0.39
N LYS A 89 33.43 -14.66 0.21
CA LYS A 89 32.17 -15.42 0.08
C LYS A 89 31.52 -15.13 -1.26
N SER A 90 30.90 -16.14 -1.85
CA SER A 90 30.13 -15.98 -3.08
C SER A 90 28.76 -15.39 -2.80
N LEU A 91 28.25 -14.62 -3.77
CA LEU A 91 26.92 -14.01 -3.72
C LEU A 91 25.80 -15.07 -3.58
N SER A 92 26.04 -16.29 -4.09
CA SER A 92 25.17 -17.47 -3.93
C SER A 92 24.94 -17.88 -2.48
N SER A 93 25.85 -17.57 -1.54
CA SER A 93 25.66 -17.89 -0.12
C SER A 93 24.57 -17.06 0.54
N PHE A 94 24.13 -15.99 -0.12
CA PHE A 94 23.05 -15.12 0.34
C PHE A 94 21.78 -15.42 -0.42
N GLU A 95 21.77 -16.36 -1.37
CA GLU A 95 20.60 -16.68 -2.18
C GLU A 95 19.52 -17.34 -1.31
N ILE A 96 18.26 -16.90 -1.45
CA ILE A 96 17.09 -17.45 -0.74
C ILE A 96 16.15 -18.22 -1.67
#